data_AF-A0A1B7MKM8-F1
#
_entry.id   AF-A0A1B7MKM8-F1
#
_cell.length_a   1.000
_cell.length_b   1.000
_cell.length_c   1.000
_cell.angle_alpha   90.00
_cell.angle_beta   90.00
_cell.angle_gamma   90.00
#
_symmetry.space_group_name_H-M   'P 1'
#
loop_
_entity.id
_entity.type
_entity.pdbx_description
1 polymer ?
#
loop_
_entity_poly.entity_id
_entity_poly.type
_entity_poly.pdbx_seq_one_letter_code
_entity_poly.pdbx_strand_id
1 'polypeptide(L)'
;MAAPPSITKWVNEHHPRPVVDPDWLRECCAWIASSYSLSPTSNTDFPDITSHITSQFLQSSLTDSTLSNTGLPADIHTIKRARLTGPPCLVEIRAISDIANSAFSLMNIRQNRMDRADLAGLVREGDEDAEEDEGPVPKYPRGMLRLELSDGFTTVEAIEYRSIPQLELGVTPLGYKILLKDVPIRRGIIFLEPKAIELKGHQTEDHELMQDEIFLRSLSRRLG
;
A
#
# COMPACT_ATOMS: atom_id res chain seq x y z
N MET A 1 -11.18 -28.70 -1.00
CA MET A 1 -10.19 -29.14 0.02
C MET A 1 -9.72 -27.90 0.76
N ALA A 2 -9.78 -27.85 2.09
CA ALA A 2 -9.32 -26.68 2.87
C ALA A 2 -7.78 -26.55 2.85
N ALA A 3 -7.26 -25.36 3.15
CA ALA A 3 -5.83 -25.17 3.37
C ALA A 3 -5.33 -26.04 4.55
N PRO A 4 -4.06 -26.51 4.55
CA PRO A 4 -3.52 -27.30 5.64
C PRO A 4 -3.64 -26.57 7.00
N PRO A 5 -3.96 -27.29 8.10
CA PRO A 5 -4.13 -26.68 9.42
C PRO A 5 -2.88 -25.97 9.95
N SER A 6 -1.69 -26.50 9.65
CA SER A 6 -0.40 -25.91 10.04
C SER A 6 -0.19 -24.53 9.40
N ILE A 7 -0.48 -24.42 8.10
CA ILE A 7 -0.38 -23.17 7.34
C ILE A 7 -1.42 -22.17 7.85
N THR A 8 -2.67 -22.60 8.02
CA THR A 8 -3.75 -21.75 8.52
C THR A 8 -3.41 -21.17 9.89
N LYS A 9 -2.88 -22.00 10.81
CA LYS A 9 -2.42 -21.55 12.12
C LYS A 9 -1.30 -20.52 12.00
N TRP A 10 -0.29 -20.80 11.17
CA TRP A 10 0.85 -19.91 10.96
C TRP A 10 0.44 -18.54 10.39
N VAL A 11 -0.46 -18.53 9.40
CA VAL A 11 -0.98 -17.29 8.80
C VAL A 11 -1.71 -16.46 9.86
N ASN A 12 -2.57 -17.07 10.67
CA ASN A 12 -3.29 -16.36 11.74
C ASN A 12 -2.36 -15.81 12.82
N GLU A 13 -1.21 -16.44 13.07
CA GLU A 13 -0.21 -15.96 14.03
C GLU A 13 0.62 -14.78 13.46
N HIS A 14 0.96 -14.80 12.17
CA HIS A 14 1.84 -13.80 11.53
C HIS A 14 1.10 -12.63 10.87
N HIS A 15 -0.14 -12.88 10.42
CA HIS A 15 -1.05 -11.91 9.80
C HIS A 15 -2.41 -11.96 10.52
N PRO A 16 -2.47 -11.56 11.81
CA PRO A 16 -3.67 -11.71 12.62
C PRO A 16 -4.81 -10.75 12.26
N ARG A 17 -4.51 -9.68 11.51
CA ARG A 17 -5.45 -8.57 11.28
C ARG A 17 -5.11 -7.79 9.99
N PRO A 18 -6.05 -7.64 9.04
CA PRO A 18 -7.30 -8.40 8.91
C PRO A 18 -7.06 -9.90 8.78
N VAL A 19 -8.07 -10.70 9.09
CA VAL A 19 -8.02 -12.16 8.95
C VAL A 19 -7.99 -12.50 7.47
N VAL A 20 -7.02 -13.33 7.07
CA VAL A 20 -6.88 -13.81 5.70
C VAL A 20 -8.08 -14.69 5.33
N ASP A 21 -8.64 -14.50 4.13
CA ASP A 21 -9.74 -15.30 3.64
C ASP A 21 -9.30 -16.77 3.48
N PRO A 22 -9.97 -17.74 4.14
CA PRO A 22 -9.68 -19.16 3.99
C PRO A 22 -9.76 -19.68 2.55
N ASP A 23 -10.65 -19.12 1.73
CA ASP A 23 -10.80 -19.51 0.33
C ASP A 23 -9.64 -18.99 -0.51
N TRP A 24 -9.25 -17.73 -0.32
CA TRP A 24 -8.04 -17.18 -0.93
C TRP A 24 -6.79 -17.98 -0.52
N LEU A 25 -6.64 -18.29 0.78
CA LEU A 25 -5.49 -19.03 1.29
C LEU A 25 -5.42 -20.44 0.70
N ARG A 26 -6.56 -21.11 0.56
CA ARG A 26 -6.67 -22.42 -0.07
C ARG A 26 -6.18 -22.36 -1.52
N GLU A 27 -6.63 -21.38 -2.28
CA GLU A 27 -6.26 -21.22 -3.70
C GLU A 27 -4.78 -20.87 -3.85
N CYS A 28 -4.27 -19.98 -2.99
CA CYS A 28 -2.86 -19.64 -2.92
C CYS A 28 -1.99 -20.88 -2.64
N CYS A 29 -2.37 -21.69 -1.64
CA CYS A 29 -1.65 -22.94 -1.32
C CYS A 29 -1.64 -23.93 -2.47
N ALA A 30 -2.78 -24.12 -3.15
CA ALA A 30 -2.88 -25.01 -4.29
C ALA A 30 -2.01 -24.53 -5.46
N TRP A 31 -2.02 -23.23 -5.74
CA TRP A 31 -1.19 -22.62 -6.77
C TRP A 31 0.30 -22.77 -6.45
N ILE A 32 0.75 -22.45 -5.23
CA ILE A 32 2.16 -22.61 -4.81
C ILE A 32 2.61 -24.07 -4.94
N ALA A 33 1.80 -25.01 -4.44
CA ALA A 33 2.11 -26.43 -4.52
C ALA A 33 2.26 -26.90 -5.98
N SER A 34 1.41 -26.41 -6.88
CA SER A 34 1.49 -26.74 -8.32
C SER A 34 2.67 -26.07 -9.04
N SER A 35 2.96 -24.80 -8.74
CA SER A 35 3.97 -24.00 -9.43
C SER A 35 5.39 -24.38 -9.04
N TYR A 36 5.61 -24.71 -7.77
CA TYR A 36 6.95 -25.01 -7.23
C TYR A 36 7.16 -26.49 -6.94
N SER A 37 6.16 -27.35 -7.24
CA SER A 37 6.18 -28.79 -6.92
C SER A 37 6.45 -29.07 -5.44
N LEU A 38 5.97 -28.20 -4.55
CA LEU A 38 6.14 -28.29 -3.10
C LEU A 38 4.98 -29.05 -2.46
N SER A 39 5.26 -29.82 -1.41
CA SER A 39 4.21 -30.52 -0.65
C SER A 39 3.76 -29.68 0.55
N PRO A 40 2.50 -29.19 0.57
CA PRO A 40 1.99 -28.33 1.63
C PRO A 40 1.75 -29.06 2.97
N THR A 41 1.98 -30.38 2.99
CA THR A 41 1.95 -31.23 4.18
C THR A 41 3.35 -31.64 4.68
N SER A 42 4.40 -31.39 3.89
CA SER A 42 5.78 -31.68 4.27
C SER A 42 6.33 -30.60 5.19
N ASN A 43 6.99 -31.00 6.28
CA ASN A 43 7.62 -30.05 7.19
C ASN A 43 8.87 -29.40 6.58
N THR A 44 9.52 -30.06 5.61
CA THR A 44 10.71 -29.54 4.93
C THR A 44 10.39 -28.32 4.07
N ASP A 45 9.24 -28.34 3.39
CA ASP A 45 8.84 -27.30 2.43
C ASP A 45 8.09 -26.14 3.12
N PHE A 46 7.76 -26.30 4.40
CA PHE A 46 6.97 -25.34 5.17
C PHE A 46 7.55 -23.92 5.20
N PRO A 47 8.87 -23.70 5.39
CA PRO A 47 9.47 -22.37 5.35
C PRO A 47 9.32 -21.70 3.97
N ASP A 48 9.52 -22.46 2.89
CA ASP A 48 9.43 -21.93 1.53
C ASP A 48 7.98 -21.58 1.17
N ILE A 49 7.04 -22.46 1.54
CA ILE A 49 5.60 -22.22 1.32
C ILE A 49 5.14 -20.99 2.09
N THR A 50 5.50 -20.84 3.36
CA THR A 50 5.09 -19.67 4.17
C THR A 50 5.71 -18.37 3.65
N SER A 51 6.95 -18.41 3.14
CA SER A 51 7.59 -17.28 2.45
C SER A 51 6.83 -16.89 1.18
N HIS A 52 6.48 -17.86 0.32
CA HIS A 52 5.69 -17.62 -0.88
C HIS A 52 4.29 -17.09 -0.58
N ILE A 53 3.60 -17.64 0.43
CA ILE A 53 2.30 -17.15 0.89
C ILE A 53 2.41 -15.69 1.34
N THR A 54 3.44 -15.35 2.13
CA THR A 54 3.66 -13.98 2.59
C THR A 54 3.85 -13.03 1.41
N SER A 55 4.68 -13.41 0.44
CA SER A 55 4.94 -12.63 -0.75
C SER A 55 3.66 -12.41 -1.58
N GLN A 56 2.89 -13.48 -1.84
CA GLN A 56 1.62 -13.40 -2.56
C GLN A 56 0.59 -12.57 -1.81
N PHE A 57 0.49 -12.72 -0.49
CA PHE A 57 -0.43 -11.96 0.33
C PHE A 57 -0.14 -10.46 0.28
N LEU A 58 1.14 -10.06 0.40
CA LEU A 58 1.52 -8.65 0.37
C LEU A 58 1.37 -8.01 -1.03
N GLN A 59 1.41 -8.79 -2.11
CA GLN A 59 1.17 -8.32 -3.48
C GLN A 59 -0.32 -8.26 -3.84
N SER A 60 -1.14 -9.10 -3.22
CA SER A 60 -2.59 -9.15 -3.46
C SER A 60 -3.31 -7.88 -3.00
N SER A 61 -4.49 -7.64 -3.60
CA SER A 61 -5.48 -6.70 -3.08
C SER A 61 -6.04 -7.23 -1.76
N LEU A 62 -6.07 -6.39 -0.72
CA LEU A 62 -6.64 -6.78 0.58
C LEU A 62 -8.15 -7.04 0.50
N THR A 63 -8.84 -6.48 -0.49
CA THR A 63 -10.27 -6.75 -0.72
C THR A 63 -10.52 -8.22 -1.10
N ASP A 64 -9.58 -8.85 -1.81
CA ASP A 64 -9.73 -10.22 -2.32
C ASP A 64 -9.11 -11.26 -1.39
N SER A 65 -8.11 -10.88 -0.60
CA SER A 65 -7.35 -11.80 0.24
C SER A 65 -7.75 -11.81 1.71
N THR A 66 -8.70 -10.98 2.13
CA THR A 66 -9.07 -10.81 3.54
C THR A 66 -10.57 -10.84 3.78
N LEU A 67 -10.96 -11.11 5.02
CA LEU A 67 -12.35 -11.10 5.44
C LEU A 67 -12.79 -9.70 5.90
N SER A 68 -13.98 -9.29 5.45
CA SER A 68 -14.60 -8.03 5.89
C SER A 68 -14.79 -7.96 7.41
N ASN A 69 -14.71 -6.74 7.97
CA ASN A 69 -14.89 -6.45 9.40
C ASN A 69 -13.90 -7.13 10.35
N THR A 70 -12.75 -7.61 9.83
CA THR A 70 -11.69 -8.20 10.65
C THR A 70 -10.45 -7.32 10.79
N GLY A 71 -10.36 -6.24 10.01
CA GLY A 71 -9.26 -5.28 10.04
C GLY A 71 -9.58 -4.05 10.90
N LEU A 72 -9.71 -2.89 10.27
CA LEU A 72 -10.02 -1.62 10.91
C LEU A 72 -11.43 -1.63 11.54
N PRO A 73 -11.66 -0.88 12.63
CA PRO A 73 -13.01 -0.72 13.19
C PRO A 73 -13.96 -0.07 12.18
N ALA A 74 -15.13 -0.65 11.98
CA ALA A 74 -16.14 -0.12 11.05
C ALA A 74 -16.61 1.30 11.40
N ASP A 75 -16.52 1.68 12.67
CA ASP A 75 -16.90 2.99 13.19
C ASP A 75 -15.73 3.99 13.25
N ILE A 76 -14.57 3.67 12.65
CA ILE A 76 -13.32 4.44 12.79
C ILE A 76 -13.49 5.94 12.52
N HIS A 77 -14.31 6.32 11.53
CA HIS A 77 -14.57 7.72 11.18
C HIS A 77 -15.28 8.51 12.28
N THR A 78 -16.06 7.83 13.14
CA THR A 78 -16.82 8.46 14.22
C THR A 78 -15.98 8.61 15.50
N ILE A 79 -14.83 7.94 15.58
CA ILE A 79 -13.97 7.94 16.75
C ILE A 79 -13.38 9.33 16.98
N LYS A 80 -13.80 9.98 18.06
CA LYS A 80 -13.28 11.30 18.46
C LYS A 80 -11.82 11.24 18.91
N ARG A 81 -11.46 10.25 19.75
CA ARG A 81 -10.12 10.05 20.29
C ARG A 81 -9.97 8.63 20.80
N ALA A 82 -9.08 7.85 20.20
CA ALA A 82 -8.72 6.50 20.65
C ALA A 82 -7.31 6.13 20.19
N ARG A 83 -6.93 4.86 20.38
CA ARG A 83 -5.78 4.23 19.76
C ARG A 83 -6.23 2.92 19.12
N LEU A 84 -5.63 2.55 17.99
CA LEU A 84 -5.86 1.26 17.35
C LEU A 84 -5.12 0.17 18.14
N THR A 85 -5.75 -0.32 19.20
CA THR A 85 -5.18 -1.36 20.07
C THR A 85 -5.38 -2.76 19.49
N GLY A 86 -4.63 -3.73 20.02
CA GLY A 86 -4.71 -5.15 19.64
C GLY A 86 -3.55 -5.61 18.76
N PRO A 87 -3.71 -6.75 18.06
CA PRO A 87 -2.72 -7.23 17.11
C PRO A 87 -2.46 -6.20 15.99
N PRO A 88 -1.24 -6.19 15.41
CA PRO A 88 -0.90 -5.28 14.32
C PRO A 88 -1.85 -5.42 13.13
N CYS A 89 -2.38 -4.31 12.63
CA CYS A 89 -3.34 -4.28 11.52
C CYS A 89 -2.62 -3.99 10.21
N LEU A 90 -2.67 -4.91 9.25
CA LEU A 90 -2.18 -4.69 7.90
C LEU A 90 -3.19 -3.83 7.14
N VAL A 91 -2.67 -2.79 6.49
CA VAL A 91 -3.43 -1.91 5.60
C VAL A 91 -2.60 -1.61 4.37
N GLU A 92 -3.22 -1.06 3.34
CA GLU A 92 -2.58 -0.63 2.12
C GLU A 92 -2.85 0.85 1.82
N ILE A 93 -1.91 1.50 1.15
CA ILE A 93 -2.06 2.89 0.71
C ILE A 93 -2.94 2.93 -0.55
N ARG A 94 -4.10 3.57 -0.46
CA ARG A 94 -5.02 3.82 -1.59
C ARG A 94 -4.86 5.20 -2.22
N ALA A 95 -4.35 6.17 -1.45
CA ALA A 95 -4.00 7.47 -1.98
C ALA A 95 -2.86 8.09 -1.16
N ILE A 96 -2.04 8.91 -1.81
CA ILE A 96 -0.97 9.69 -1.19
C ILE A 96 -0.96 11.10 -1.75
N SER A 97 -0.81 12.10 -0.89
CA SER A 97 -0.68 13.51 -1.28
C SER A 97 0.09 14.29 -0.22
N ASP A 98 0.72 15.40 -0.60
CA ASP A 98 1.31 16.34 0.36
C ASP A 98 0.31 17.47 0.64
N ILE A 99 0.03 17.70 1.92
CA ILE A 99 -0.93 18.71 2.39
C ILE A 99 -0.26 19.97 2.96
N ALA A 100 1.08 20.00 3.03
CA ALA A 100 1.82 21.19 3.42
C ALA A 100 2.07 22.15 2.24
N ASN A 101 2.17 21.60 1.03
CA ASN A 101 2.38 22.36 -0.20
C ASN A 101 1.07 22.63 -0.93
N SER A 102 0.98 23.72 -1.70
CA SER A 102 -0.25 24.08 -2.42
C SER A 102 -0.58 23.07 -3.52
N ALA A 103 -1.87 22.82 -3.76
CA ALA A 103 -2.30 21.93 -4.83
C ALA A 103 -1.82 22.40 -6.21
N PHE A 104 -1.78 23.73 -6.42
CA PHE A 104 -1.26 24.34 -7.64
C PHE A 104 0.21 24.01 -7.87
N SER A 105 1.05 24.13 -6.82
CA SER A 105 2.48 23.79 -6.92
C SER A 105 2.69 22.31 -7.23
N LEU A 106 1.93 21.43 -6.57
CA LEU A 106 1.97 20.00 -6.85
C LEU A 106 1.50 19.67 -8.28
N MET A 107 0.47 20.35 -8.77
CA MET A 107 -0.04 20.17 -10.13
C MET A 107 0.99 20.58 -11.20
N ASN A 108 1.69 21.70 -11.00
CA ASN A 108 2.75 22.14 -11.91
C ASN A 108 3.91 21.14 -11.95
N ILE A 109 4.30 20.60 -10.80
CA ILE A 109 5.36 19.57 -10.75
C ILE A 109 4.90 18.29 -11.45
N ARG A 110 3.65 17.88 -11.22
CA ARG A 110 3.07 16.74 -11.94
C ARG A 110 3.12 16.94 -13.45
N GLN A 111 2.68 18.09 -13.94
CA GLN A 111 2.70 18.42 -15.38
C GLN A 111 4.13 18.35 -15.94
N ASN A 112 5.09 18.99 -15.26
CA ASN A 112 6.50 18.92 -15.66
C ASN A 112 7.06 17.48 -15.69
N ARG A 113 6.59 16.59 -14.80
CA ARG A 113 7.00 15.18 -14.81
C ARG A 113 6.38 14.43 -16.01
N MET A 114 5.15 14.75 -16.40
CA MET A 114 4.49 14.15 -17.56
C MET A 114 5.12 14.63 -18.87
N ASP A 115 5.31 15.95 -19.04
CA ASP A 115 5.87 16.53 -20.26
C ASP A 115 7.26 15.94 -20.57
N ARG A 116 8.08 15.72 -19.54
CA ARG A 116 9.39 15.06 -19.65
C ARG A 116 9.28 13.57 -20.00
N ALA A 117 8.30 12.87 -19.44
CA ALA A 117 8.11 11.46 -19.75
C ALA A 117 7.67 11.27 -21.21
N ASP A 118 6.81 12.16 -21.71
CA ASP A 118 6.37 12.18 -23.11
C ASP A 118 7.55 12.49 -24.05
N LEU A 119 8.36 13.50 -23.73
CA LEU A 119 9.55 13.84 -24.51
C LEU A 119 10.58 12.69 -24.54
N ALA A 120 10.89 12.11 -23.38
CA ALA A 120 11.79 10.94 -23.29
C ALA A 120 11.26 9.70 -24.04
N GLY A 121 9.92 9.57 -24.16
CA GLY A 121 9.29 8.54 -24.97
C GLY A 121 9.47 8.76 -26.48
N LEU A 122 9.43 10.01 -26.94
CA LEU A 122 9.57 10.39 -28.34
C LEU A 122 11.03 10.32 -28.86
N VAL A 123 12.02 10.67 -28.02
CA VAL A 123 13.45 10.65 -28.40
C VAL A 123 13.95 9.23 -28.70
N ARG A 124 13.32 8.20 -28.12
CA ARG A 124 13.69 6.79 -28.35
C ARG A 124 13.36 6.26 -29.75
N GLU A 125 12.55 6.98 -30.55
CA GLU A 125 12.09 6.50 -31.86
C GLU A 125 12.81 7.12 -33.07
N GLY A 126 13.78 8.03 -32.92
CA GLY A 126 14.23 8.78 -34.11
C GLY A 126 15.60 9.45 -34.18
N ASP A 127 16.38 9.65 -33.12
CA ASP A 127 17.68 10.34 -33.25
C ASP A 127 18.73 9.81 -32.26
N GLU A 128 19.85 9.30 -32.78
CA GLU A 128 20.99 8.80 -32.00
C GLU A 128 21.91 9.92 -31.47
N ASP A 129 21.65 11.19 -31.83
CA ASP A 129 22.51 12.35 -31.55
C ASP A 129 21.86 13.45 -30.68
N ALA A 130 20.71 13.18 -30.05
CA ALA A 130 20.09 14.13 -29.11
C ALA A 130 20.71 14.03 -27.70
N GLU A 131 21.78 14.78 -27.45
CA GLU A 131 22.27 15.04 -26.09
C GLU A 131 21.27 15.92 -25.33
N GLU A 132 20.29 15.31 -24.66
CA GLU A 132 19.40 16.01 -23.71
C GLU A 132 19.67 15.51 -22.28
N ASP A 133 20.69 16.10 -21.63
CA ASP A 133 20.80 16.06 -20.17
C ASP A 133 19.72 16.96 -19.56
N GLU A 134 18.46 16.50 -19.58
CA GLU A 134 17.30 17.22 -19.01
C GLU A 134 17.35 17.35 -17.47
N GLY A 135 18.43 16.89 -16.84
CA GLY A 135 18.60 16.86 -15.40
C GLY A 135 17.63 15.91 -14.69
N PRO A 136 17.73 15.78 -13.36
CA PRO A 136 16.94 14.82 -12.61
C PRO A 136 15.44 15.14 -12.67
N VAL A 137 14.60 14.09 -12.68
CA VAL A 137 13.13 14.21 -12.61
C VAL A 137 12.74 15.10 -11.42
N PRO A 138 11.92 16.16 -11.62
CA PRO A 138 11.52 17.05 -10.55
C PRO A 138 10.84 16.28 -9.42
N LYS A 139 11.38 16.41 -8.20
CA LYS A 139 10.81 15.79 -7.00
C LYS A 139 9.65 16.63 -6.47
N TYR A 140 8.62 15.96 -5.95
CA TYR A 140 7.59 16.66 -5.21
C TYR A 140 8.17 17.23 -3.90
N PRO A 141 7.79 18.45 -3.49
CA PRO A 141 8.21 19.02 -2.23
C PRO A 141 7.62 18.20 -1.07
N ARG A 142 8.42 18.03 -0.01
CA ARG A 142 8.01 17.28 1.18
C ARG A 142 7.73 18.22 2.34
N GLY A 143 6.52 18.15 2.89
CA GLY A 143 6.19 18.77 4.17
C GLY A 143 5.36 17.87 5.07
N MET A 144 4.18 17.41 4.64
CA MET A 144 3.33 16.52 5.43
C MET A 144 2.48 15.67 4.52
N LEU A 145 2.66 14.35 4.56
CA LEU A 145 1.84 13.43 3.79
C LEU A 145 0.47 13.22 4.44
N ARG A 146 -0.56 13.25 3.60
CA ARG A 146 -1.90 12.71 3.86
C ARG A 146 -2.06 11.45 3.01
N LEU A 147 -2.50 10.38 3.65
CA LEU A 147 -2.71 9.07 3.06
C LEU A 147 -4.17 8.67 3.23
N GLU A 148 -4.70 7.92 2.28
CA GLU A 148 -5.90 7.11 2.49
C GLU A 148 -5.44 5.65 2.63
N LEU A 149 -5.70 5.05 3.78
CA LEU A 149 -5.34 3.68 4.10
C LEU A 149 -6.58 2.79 4.01
N SER A 150 -6.43 1.54 3.62
CA SER A 150 -7.52 0.56 3.57
C SER A 150 -7.09 -0.79 4.13
N ASP A 151 -7.97 -1.47 4.86
CA ASP A 151 -7.80 -2.89 5.20
C ASP A 151 -8.43 -3.83 4.14
N GLY A 152 -8.87 -3.28 3.00
CA GLY A 152 -9.61 -3.98 1.95
C GLY A 152 -11.10 -3.64 1.92
N PHE A 153 -11.68 -3.21 3.04
CA PHE A 153 -13.13 -2.94 3.16
C PHE A 153 -13.44 -1.59 3.80
N THR A 154 -12.67 -1.19 4.80
CA THR A 154 -12.77 0.08 5.51
C THR A 154 -11.61 0.97 5.09
N THR A 155 -11.91 2.13 4.54
CA THR A 155 -10.91 3.15 4.24
C THR A 155 -10.83 4.15 5.38
N VAL A 156 -9.66 4.72 5.64
CA VAL A 156 -9.46 5.72 6.69
C VAL A 156 -8.38 6.71 6.28
N GLU A 157 -8.58 7.97 6.65
CA GLU A 157 -7.55 8.99 6.45
C GLU A 157 -6.43 8.82 7.48
N ALA A 158 -5.20 9.01 7.03
CA ALA A 158 -4.03 9.05 7.87
C ALA A 158 -3.17 10.27 7.54
N ILE A 159 -2.52 10.83 8.54
CA ILE A 159 -1.55 11.90 8.37
C ILE A 159 -0.21 11.50 8.96
N GLU A 160 0.86 11.89 8.28
CA GLU A 160 2.23 11.80 8.76
C GLU A 160 2.43 12.78 9.93
N TYR A 161 2.11 12.33 11.16
CA TYR A 161 2.24 13.15 12.36
C TYR A 161 3.71 13.33 12.78
N ARG A 162 4.54 12.33 12.50
CA ARG A 162 6.00 12.39 12.59
C ARG A 162 6.60 11.93 11.27
N SER A 163 7.73 12.54 10.89
CA SER A 163 8.40 12.26 9.61
C SER A 163 8.70 10.76 9.44
N ILE A 164 8.30 10.20 8.31
CA ILE A 164 8.52 8.82 7.84
C ILE A 164 9.24 8.93 6.48
N PRO A 165 10.59 9.01 6.47
CA PRO A 165 11.37 9.28 5.26
C PRO A 165 11.20 8.24 4.15
N GLN A 166 10.78 7.02 4.49
CA GLN A 166 10.60 5.92 3.56
C GLN A 166 9.33 6.04 2.70
N LEU A 167 8.36 6.87 3.13
CA LEU A 167 7.19 7.20 2.33
C LEU A 167 7.48 8.50 1.60
N GLU A 168 7.29 8.56 0.28
CA GLU A 168 7.56 9.74 -0.56
C GLU A 168 6.53 9.86 -1.68
N LEU A 169 5.95 11.06 -1.84
CA LEU A 169 4.98 11.33 -2.89
C LEU A 169 5.64 11.17 -4.26
N GLY A 170 5.01 10.38 -5.14
CA GLY A 170 5.51 10.13 -6.49
C GLY A 170 6.68 9.16 -6.58
N VAL A 171 6.99 8.47 -5.48
CA VAL A 171 7.94 7.33 -5.39
C VAL A 171 7.28 6.14 -4.71
N THR A 172 6.51 6.35 -3.63
CA THR A 172 5.76 5.27 -2.96
C THR A 172 4.58 4.83 -3.84
N PRO A 173 4.52 3.55 -4.24
CA PRO A 173 3.43 3.03 -5.06
C PRO A 173 2.13 2.92 -4.27
N LEU A 174 1.01 2.82 -4.97
CA LEU A 174 -0.27 2.46 -4.36
C LEU A 174 -0.38 0.94 -4.17
N GLY A 175 -1.20 0.54 -3.20
CA GLY A 175 -1.23 -0.84 -2.69
C GLY A 175 -0.07 -1.17 -1.75
N TYR A 176 0.83 -0.22 -1.48
CA TYR A 176 1.94 -0.38 -0.55
C TYR A 176 1.45 -0.76 0.84
N LYS A 177 1.98 -1.86 1.38
CA LYS A 177 1.51 -2.47 2.61
C LYS A 177 2.19 -1.86 3.84
N ILE A 178 1.38 -1.46 4.81
CA ILE A 178 1.80 -0.90 6.10
C ILE A 178 1.14 -1.69 7.22
N LEU A 179 1.92 -2.06 8.22
CA LEU A 179 1.42 -2.69 9.43
C LEU A 179 1.31 -1.65 10.54
N LEU A 180 0.09 -1.37 11.01
CA LEU A 180 -0.21 -0.40 12.06
C LEU A 180 -0.13 -1.05 13.44
N LYS A 181 0.60 -0.44 14.37
CA LYS A 181 0.82 -0.93 15.75
C LYS A 181 0.50 0.17 16.76
N ASP A 182 -0.61 0.03 17.47
CA ASP A 182 -1.03 0.97 18.51
C ASP A 182 -1.01 2.44 18.02
N VAL A 183 -1.64 2.73 16.88
CA VAL A 183 -1.62 4.08 16.29
C VAL A 183 -2.70 4.98 16.92
N PRO A 184 -2.42 6.27 17.21
CA PRO A 184 -3.43 7.20 17.69
C PRO A 184 -4.46 7.53 16.61
N ILE A 185 -5.74 7.54 16.99
CA ILE A 185 -6.87 7.97 16.15
C ILE A 185 -7.47 9.23 16.78
N ARG A 186 -7.66 10.28 15.99
CA ARG A 186 -8.37 11.50 16.42
C ARG A 186 -9.29 11.98 15.32
N ARG A 187 -10.56 12.18 15.65
CA ARG A 187 -11.62 12.62 14.72
C ARG A 187 -11.63 11.80 13.42
N GLY A 188 -11.52 10.48 13.55
CA GLY A 188 -11.49 9.56 12.41
C GLY A 188 -10.21 9.57 11.57
N ILE A 189 -9.15 10.26 12.01
CA ILE A 189 -7.86 10.31 11.30
C ILE A 189 -6.80 9.55 12.11
N ILE A 190 -6.02 8.72 11.44
CA ILE A 190 -4.85 8.03 12.00
C ILE A 190 -3.63 8.95 11.98
N PHE A 191 -2.93 9.05 13.10
CA PHE A 191 -1.73 9.87 13.25
C PHE A 191 -0.50 8.95 13.21
N LEU A 192 0.15 8.90 12.06
CA LEU A 192 1.27 7.99 11.83
C LEU A 192 2.55 8.51 12.47
N GLU A 193 3.26 7.62 13.16
CA GLU A 193 4.59 7.86 13.69
C GLU A 193 5.47 6.64 13.38
N PRO A 194 6.78 6.81 13.09
CA PRO A 194 7.67 5.71 12.73
C PRO A 194 7.66 4.53 13.71
N LYS A 195 7.52 4.79 15.02
CA LYS A 195 7.48 3.76 16.06
C LYS A 195 6.19 2.92 16.07
N ALA A 196 5.13 3.42 15.45
CA ALA A 196 3.79 2.83 15.49
C ALA A 196 3.41 2.17 14.16
N ILE A 197 4.35 2.08 13.22
CA ILE A 197 4.14 1.44 11.92
C ILE A 197 5.33 0.54 11.57
N GLU A 198 5.09 -0.42 10.70
CA GLU A 198 6.13 -1.18 10.02
C GLU A 198 5.79 -1.24 8.53
N LEU A 199 6.74 -0.84 7.68
CA LEU A 199 6.56 -0.82 6.24
C LEU A 199 6.86 -2.21 5.67
N LYS A 200 5.87 -2.82 5.02
CA LYS A 200 5.99 -4.16 4.43
C LYS A 200 6.30 -4.13 2.94
N GLY A 201 6.17 -2.98 2.27
CA GLY A 201 6.48 -2.85 0.86
C GLY A 201 5.36 -3.33 -0.06
N HIS A 202 5.77 -3.75 -1.26
CA HIS A 202 4.91 -4.26 -2.33
C HIS A 202 4.02 -3.18 -2.96
N GLN A 203 3.40 -3.54 -4.08
CA GLN A 203 2.43 -2.71 -4.78
C GLN A 203 1.29 -3.62 -5.24
N THR A 204 0.11 -3.04 -5.40
CA THR A 204 -1.02 -3.73 -6.05
C THR A 204 -1.18 -3.08 -7.41
N GLU A 205 -0.99 -3.86 -8.47
CA GLU A 205 -0.90 -3.37 -9.86
C GLU A 205 -2.09 -2.47 -10.24
N ASP A 206 -3.31 -2.92 -9.94
CA ASP A 206 -4.54 -2.16 -10.20
C ASP A 206 -4.54 -0.78 -9.53
N HIS A 207 -4.00 -0.68 -8.31
CA HIS A 207 -3.94 0.61 -7.61
C HIS A 207 -2.87 1.50 -8.19
N GLU A 208 -1.74 0.93 -8.60
CA GLU A 208 -0.66 1.69 -9.22
C GLU A 208 -1.10 2.31 -10.55
N LEU A 209 -1.87 1.57 -11.36
CA LEU A 209 -2.45 2.08 -12.60
C LEU A 209 -3.38 3.29 -12.38
N MET A 210 -4.03 3.36 -11.22
CA MET A 210 -4.94 4.46 -10.86
C MET A 210 -4.24 5.62 -10.14
N GLN A 211 -2.93 5.52 -9.86
CA GLN A 211 -2.23 6.48 -9.00
C GLN A 211 -2.32 7.92 -9.51
N ASP A 212 -2.08 8.13 -10.81
CA ASP A 212 -2.10 9.46 -11.41
C ASP A 212 -3.52 10.08 -11.38
N GLU A 213 -4.54 9.31 -11.71
CA GLU A 213 -5.94 9.75 -11.69
C GLU A 213 -6.38 10.14 -10.27
N ILE A 214 -6.08 9.30 -9.29
CA ILE A 214 -6.40 9.54 -7.87
C ILE A 214 -5.68 10.80 -7.38
N PHE A 215 -4.41 10.96 -7.74
CA PHE A 215 -3.62 12.13 -7.36
C PHE A 215 -4.18 13.41 -8.00
N LEU A 216 -4.45 13.41 -9.31
CA LEU A 216 -5.06 14.52 -10.04
C LEU A 216 -6.40 14.92 -9.41
N ARG A 217 -7.29 13.95 -9.18
CA ARG A 217 -8.60 14.19 -8.54
C ARG A 217 -8.47 14.84 -7.17
N SER A 218 -7.48 14.41 -6.38
CA SER A 218 -7.19 15.00 -5.07
C SER A 218 -6.72 16.46 -5.19
N LEU A 219 -5.88 16.78 -6.19
CA LEU A 219 -5.43 18.13 -6.48
C LEU A 219 -6.57 19.03 -6.96
N SER A 220 -7.40 18.57 -7.91
CA SER A 220 -8.55 19.32 -8.42
C SER A 220 -9.52 19.71 -7.31
N ARG A 221 -9.85 18.77 -6.42
CA ARG A 221 -10.72 19.02 -5.25
C ARG A 221 -10.17 20.12 -4.32
N ARG A 222 -8.85 20.31 -4.27
CA ARG A 222 -8.20 21.34 -3.42
C ARG A 222 -8.13 22.70 -4.12
N LEU A 223 -8.23 22.74 -5.44
CA LEU A 223 -8.20 23.98 -6.23
C LEU A 223 -9.57 24.64 -6.35
N GLY A 224 -10.66 23.88 -6.16
CA GLY A 224 -12.04 24.37 -6.26
C GLY A 224 -12.70 23.86 -7.53
#